data_AF-K0IMP5-F1
#
_entry.id   AF-K0IMP5-F1
#
_cell.length_a   1.000
_cell.length_b   1.000
_cell.length_c   1.000
_cell.angle_alpha   90.00
_cell.angle_beta   90.00
_cell.angle_gamma   90.00
#
_symmetry.space_group_name_H-M   'P 1'
#
loop_
_entity.id
_entity.type
_entity.pdbx_description
1 polymer ?
#
loop_
_entity_poly.entity_id
_entity_poly.type
_entity_poly.pdbx_seq_one_letter_code
_entity_poly.pdbx_strand_id
1 'polypeptide(L)'
;MDSRLKQMERKQKLYSLLKAQHDAEVKELMHYMSILTTVENNLVRSYLHTLLGDGLRHVEYISKIMANIEGATGSASLTKKGISESIKDEKESRDTLLQCAEMADDPETAALLKSISVDEEHHIRILEHLSELVGSIK
;
A
#
# COMPACT_ATOMS: atom_id res chain seq x y z
N MET A 1 4.26 -34.50 26.48
CA MET A 1 3.28 -33.42 26.25
C MET A 1 4.02 -32.09 26.19
N ASP A 2 4.30 -31.44 25.07
CA ASP A 2 4.47 -31.85 23.67
C ASP A 2 5.23 -30.67 23.02
N SER A 3 6.45 -30.88 22.52
CA SER A 3 7.30 -29.80 21.97
C SER A 3 6.61 -29.05 20.82
N ARG A 4 5.67 -29.71 20.13
CA ARG A 4 4.86 -29.13 19.05
C ARG A 4 3.81 -28.15 19.59
N LEU A 5 3.13 -28.48 20.69
CA LEU A 5 2.19 -27.58 21.36
C LEU A 5 2.88 -26.28 21.80
N LYS A 6 4.06 -26.37 22.44
CA LYS A 6 4.84 -25.19 22.83
C LYS A 6 5.28 -24.33 21.63
N GLN A 7 5.61 -24.98 20.51
CA GLN A 7 5.98 -24.27 19.29
C GLN A 7 4.76 -23.56 18.66
N MET A 8 3.60 -24.20 18.65
CA MET A 8 2.34 -23.62 18.18
C MET A 8 1.91 -22.43 19.04
N GLU A 9 1.94 -22.56 20.37
CA GLU A 9 1.66 -21.47 21.31
C GLU A 9 2.60 -20.28 21.09
N ARG A 10 3.89 -20.53 20.88
CA ARG A 10 4.86 -19.47 20.57
C ARG A 10 4.56 -18.78 19.25
N LYS A 11 4.22 -19.53 18.20
CA LYS A 11 3.83 -18.97 16.89
C LYS A 11 2.57 -18.12 17.01
N GLN A 12 1.56 -18.60 17.73
CA GLN A 12 0.32 -17.85 17.96
C GLN A 12 0.58 -16.55 18.72
N LYS A 13 1.37 -16.60 19.80
CA LYS A 13 1.74 -15.41 20.56
C LYS A 13 2.52 -14.41 19.72
N LEU A 14 3.48 -14.88 18.92
CA LEU A 14 4.24 -14.03 17.99
C LEU A 14 3.31 -13.37 16.97
N TYR A 15 2.40 -14.14 16.37
CA TYR A 15 1.41 -13.62 15.42
C TYR A 15 0.56 -12.51 16.05
N SER A 16 0.04 -12.72 17.26
CA SER A 16 -0.76 -11.70 17.95
C SER A 16 0.01 -10.40 18.21
N LEU A 17 1.30 -10.50 18.57
CA LEU A 17 2.17 -9.34 18.76
C LEU A 17 2.46 -8.62 17.44
N LEU A 18 2.75 -9.37 16.38
CA LEU A 18 2.99 -8.81 15.05
C LEU A 18 1.75 -8.12 14.49
N LYS A 19 0.57 -8.71 14.67
CA LYS A 19 -0.69 -8.08 14.30
C LYS A 19 -0.92 -6.76 15.02
N ALA A 20 -0.70 -6.73 16.34
CA ALA A 20 -0.81 -5.49 17.10
C ALA A 20 0.20 -4.42 16.64
N GLN A 21 1.43 -4.82 16.29
CA GLN A 21 2.44 -3.91 15.76
C GLN A 21 2.08 -3.40 14.35
N HIS A 22 1.58 -4.26 13.47
CA HIS A 22 1.10 -3.88 12.14
C HIS A 22 0.02 -2.80 12.25
N ASP A 23 -0.97 -3.01 13.12
CA ASP A 23 -2.07 -2.06 13.31
C ASP A 23 -1.57 -0.73 13.92
N ALA A 24 -0.56 -0.78 14.78
CA ALA A 24 0.09 0.42 15.33
C ALA A 24 0.83 1.21 14.24
N GLU A 25 1.57 0.54 13.35
CA GLU A 25 2.30 1.17 12.24
C GLU A 25 1.33 1.86 11.27
N VAL A 26 0.26 1.16 10.86
CA VAL A 26 -0.76 1.74 9.98
C VAL A 26 -1.39 2.98 10.62
N LYS A 27 -1.69 2.93 11.92
CA LYS A 27 -2.25 4.08 12.65
C LYS A 27 -1.29 5.27 12.66
N GLU A 28 0.01 5.03 12.84
CA GLU A 28 1.03 6.08 12.82
C GLU A 28 1.18 6.70 11.42
N LEU A 29 1.16 5.89 10.36
CA LEU A 29 1.16 6.37 8.98
C LEU A 29 -0.04 7.29 8.69
N MET A 30 -1.24 6.89 9.13
CA MET A 30 -2.44 7.75 9.01
C MET A 30 -2.28 9.07 9.77
N HIS A 31 -1.64 9.04 10.95
CA HIS A 31 -1.38 10.24 11.72
C HIS A 31 -0.43 11.20 10.99
N TYR A 32 0.66 10.69 10.42
CA TYR A 32 1.59 11.51 9.63
C TYR A 32 0.93 12.12 8.38
N MET A 33 0.09 11.36 7.68
CA MET A 33 -0.68 11.90 6.56
C MET A 33 -1.65 13.00 7.00
N SER A 34 -2.30 12.85 8.16
CA SER A 34 -3.15 13.91 8.72
C SER A 34 -2.37 15.16 9.11
N ILE A 35 -1.12 15.05 9.56
CA ILE A 35 -0.29 16.23 9.87
C ILE A 35 0.14 16.94 8.58
N LEU A 36 0.46 16.19 7.52
CA LEU A 36 0.90 16.73 6.24
C LEU A 36 -0.12 17.67 5.56
N THR A 37 -1.40 17.61 5.94
CA THR A 37 -2.43 18.52 5.43
C THR A 37 -2.35 19.93 6.00
N THR A 38 -1.69 20.12 7.15
CA THR A 38 -1.64 21.40 7.87
C THR A 38 -0.22 21.98 8.00
N VAL A 39 0.81 21.16 7.80
CA VAL A 39 2.20 21.59 7.99
C VAL A 39 2.74 22.31 6.77
N GLU A 40 3.06 23.59 6.94
CA GLU A 40 3.63 24.46 5.90
C GLU A 40 5.17 24.34 5.80
N ASN A 41 5.83 23.94 6.90
CA ASN A 41 7.29 23.88 6.93
C ASN A 41 7.83 22.74 6.06
N ASN A 42 8.44 23.08 4.92
CA ASN A 42 8.96 22.12 3.94
C ASN A 42 10.00 21.14 4.51
N LEU A 43 10.81 21.56 5.49
CA LEU A 43 11.79 20.67 6.12
C LEU A 43 11.06 19.60 6.95
N VAL A 44 10.05 20.00 7.74
CA VAL A 44 9.21 19.08 8.51
C VAL A 44 8.44 18.15 7.58
N ARG A 45 7.87 18.66 6.47
CA ARG A 45 7.22 17.85 5.43
C ARG A 45 8.15 16.76 4.90
N SER A 46 9.39 17.12 4.57
CA SER A 46 10.39 16.17 4.06
C SER A 46 10.69 15.05 5.06
N TYR A 47 10.80 15.38 6.36
CA TYR A 47 10.98 14.38 7.40
C TYR A 47 9.76 13.47 7.53
N LEU A 48 8.53 14.02 7.51
CA LEU A 48 7.31 13.22 7.55
C LEU A 48 7.19 12.28 6.35
N HIS A 49 7.55 12.72 5.13
CA HIS A 49 7.59 11.84 3.96
C HIS A 49 8.61 10.71 4.11
N THR A 50 9.76 10.97 4.75
CA THR A 50 10.75 9.93 5.05
C THR A 50 10.17 8.91 6.03
N LEU A 51 9.54 9.36 7.11
CA LEU A 51 8.89 8.49 8.10
C LEU A 51 7.76 7.66 7.48
N LEU A 52 6.96 8.24 6.59
CA LEU A 52 5.93 7.51 5.83
C LEU A 52 6.55 6.39 4.97
N GLY A 53 7.63 6.71 4.25
CA GLY A 53 8.34 5.73 3.44
C GLY A 53 8.93 4.58 4.28
N ASP A 54 9.46 4.87 5.45
CA ASP A 54 10.01 3.88 6.38
C ASP A 54 8.91 2.99 6.96
N GLY A 55 7.80 3.58 7.42
CA GLY A 55 6.71 2.81 8.02
C GLY A 55 5.96 1.94 7.02
N LEU A 56 5.85 2.34 5.74
CA LEU A 56 5.34 1.45 4.69
C LEU A 56 6.18 0.17 4.55
N ARG A 57 7.52 0.27 4.66
CA ARG A 57 8.41 -0.90 4.64
C ARG A 57 8.25 -1.76 5.89
N HIS A 58 8.01 -1.15 7.06
CA HIS A 58 7.71 -1.91 8.28
C HIS A 58 6.42 -2.73 8.13
N VAL A 59 5.34 -2.12 7.61
CA VAL A 59 4.07 -2.80 7.32
C VAL A 59 4.30 -4.00 6.39
N GLU A 60 5.08 -3.81 5.32
CA GLU A 60 5.46 -4.89 4.39
C GLU A 60 6.17 -6.05 5.10
N TYR A 61 7.21 -5.75 5.89
CA TYR A 61 8.01 -6.76 6.58
C TYR A 61 7.21 -7.54 7.63
N ILE A 62 6.38 -6.84 8.40
CA ILE A 62 5.51 -7.47 9.41
C ILE A 62 4.49 -8.39 8.72
N SER A 63 3.84 -7.91 7.66
CA SER A 63 2.88 -8.69 6.87
C SER A 63 3.50 -9.97 6.31
N LYS A 64 4.73 -9.87 5.80
CA LYS A 64 5.49 -11.02 5.32
C LYS A 64 5.76 -12.06 6.41
N ILE A 65 6.13 -11.63 7.62
CA ILE A 65 6.35 -12.56 8.74
C ILE A 65 5.03 -13.21 9.17
N MET A 66 3.94 -12.45 9.23
CA MET A 66 2.60 -12.97 9.56
C MET A 66 2.13 -14.03 8.57
N ALA A 67 2.24 -13.77 7.26
CA ALA A 67 1.89 -14.73 6.21
C ALA A 67 2.70 -16.04 6.34
N ASN A 68 4.00 -15.93 6.63
CA ASN A 68 4.85 -17.11 6.88
C ASN A 68 4.41 -17.92 8.11
N ILE A 69 3.87 -17.28 9.15
CA ILE A 69 3.37 -17.97 10.35
C ILE A 69 2.07 -18.73 10.05
N GLU A 70 1.18 -18.13 9.26
CA GLU A 70 -0.10 -18.72 8.84
C GLU A 70 0.08 -19.91 7.88
N GLY A 71 1.32 -20.16 7.43
CA GLY A 71 1.58 -21.19 6.42
C GLY A 71 1.06 -20.78 5.05
N ALA A 72 0.85 -19.48 4.81
CA ALA A 72 0.67 -18.95 3.47
C ALA A 72 2.00 -19.13 2.72
N THR A 73 2.20 -20.31 2.14
CA THR A 73 3.25 -20.58 1.14
C THR A 73 2.87 -20.03 -0.22
N GLY A 74 1.67 -19.48 -0.34
CA GLY A 74 1.29 -18.70 -1.49
C GLY A 74 2.04 -17.38 -1.41
N SER A 75 2.97 -17.18 -2.33
CA SER A 75 2.94 -15.93 -3.07
C SER A 75 1.46 -15.53 -3.18
N ALA A 76 1.04 -14.44 -2.54
CA ALA A 76 0.02 -13.60 -3.15
C ALA A 76 0.69 -13.12 -4.44
N SER A 77 0.80 -14.04 -5.39
CA SER A 77 1.59 -13.87 -6.58
C SER A 77 0.97 -12.66 -7.24
N LEU A 78 1.80 -11.80 -7.80
CA LEU A 78 1.41 -11.04 -8.97
C LEU A 78 0.85 -12.05 -9.99
N THR A 79 -0.40 -12.45 -9.81
CA THR A 79 -1.12 -13.33 -10.72
C THR A 79 -1.59 -12.43 -11.82
N LYS A 80 -1.65 -12.96 -13.04
CA LYS A 80 -2.26 -12.22 -14.15
C LYS A 80 -3.66 -11.69 -13.81
N LYS A 81 -4.43 -12.42 -12.98
CA LYS A 81 -5.72 -11.98 -12.46
C LYS A 81 -5.60 -10.77 -11.52
N GLY A 82 -4.74 -10.85 -10.50
CA GLY A 82 -4.54 -9.77 -9.54
C GLY A 82 -4.01 -8.49 -10.19
N ILE A 83 -3.08 -8.61 -11.13
CA ILE A 83 -2.60 -7.44 -11.90
C ILE A 83 -3.73 -6.86 -12.76
N SER A 84 -4.55 -7.70 -13.39
CA SER A 84 -5.70 -7.23 -14.17
C SER A 84 -6.75 -6.53 -13.31
N GLU A 85 -6.95 -6.97 -12.06
CA GLU A 85 -7.81 -6.30 -11.09
C GLU A 85 -7.21 -4.94 -10.71
N SER A 86 -5.92 -4.86 -10.37
CA SER A 86 -5.26 -3.58 -10.10
C SER A 86 -5.34 -2.60 -11.29
N ILE A 87 -5.14 -3.07 -12.53
CA ILE A 87 -5.29 -2.20 -13.72
C ILE A 87 -6.72 -1.66 -13.84
N LYS A 88 -7.73 -2.46 -13.49
CA LYS A 88 -9.13 -2.02 -13.51
C LYS A 88 -9.36 -0.97 -12.43
N ASP A 89 -8.86 -1.20 -11.22
CA ASP A 89 -8.99 -0.27 -10.10
C ASP A 89 -8.31 1.07 -10.39
N GLU A 90 -7.10 1.07 -10.99
CA GLU A 90 -6.40 2.30 -11.40
C GLU A 90 -7.18 3.09 -12.47
N LYS A 91 -7.82 2.39 -13.42
CA LYS A 91 -8.67 3.04 -14.43
C LYS A 91 -9.89 3.70 -13.80
N GLU A 92 -10.53 3.02 -12.85
CA GLU A 92 -11.68 3.54 -12.11
C GLU A 92 -11.27 4.74 -11.22
N SER A 93 -10.10 4.68 -10.58
CA SER A 93 -9.49 5.79 -9.82
C SER A 93 -9.29 7.02 -10.72
N ARG A 94 -8.59 6.84 -11.84
CA ARG A 94 -8.35 7.91 -12.83
C ARG A 94 -9.63 8.57 -13.31
N ASP A 95 -10.62 7.76 -13.72
CA ASP A 95 -11.88 8.28 -14.26
C ASP A 95 -12.66 9.06 -13.18
N THR A 96 -12.61 8.59 -11.92
CA THR A 96 -13.19 9.31 -10.78
C THR A 96 -12.48 10.63 -10.52
N LEU A 97 -11.15 10.66 -10.54
CA LEU A 97 -10.35 11.88 -10.35
C LEU A 97 -10.62 12.93 -11.42
N LEU A 98 -10.82 12.51 -12.68
CA LEU A 98 -11.18 13.41 -13.78
C LEU A 98 -12.58 14.02 -13.57
N GLN A 99 -13.56 13.21 -13.15
CA GLN A 99 -14.89 13.72 -12.79
C GLN A 99 -14.82 14.73 -11.63
N CYS A 100 -14.04 14.43 -10.58
CA CYS A 100 -13.82 15.38 -9.49
C CYS A 100 -13.18 16.68 -9.98
N ALA A 101 -12.23 16.62 -10.91
CA ALA A 101 -11.58 17.80 -11.46
C ALA A 101 -12.52 18.67 -12.31
N GLU A 102 -13.50 18.07 -12.98
CA GLU A 102 -14.56 18.79 -13.71
C GLU A 102 -15.56 19.48 -12.77
N MET A 103 -15.76 18.92 -11.57
CA MET A 103 -16.66 19.46 -10.55
C MET A 103 -16.00 20.48 -9.61
N ALA A 104 -14.68 20.64 -9.66
CA ALA A 104 -13.96 21.54 -8.77
C ALA A 104 -14.19 23.01 -9.14
N ASP A 105 -14.60 23.82 -8.16
CA ASP A 105 -14.89 25.25 -8.36
C ASP A 105 -13.63 26.11 -8.52
N ASP A 106 -12.48 25.64 -8.00
CA ASP A 106 -11.22 26.36 -8.07
C ASP A 106 -10.19 25.69 -9.01
N PRO A 107 -9.44 26.48 -9.81
CA PRO A 107 -8.49 25.93 -10.78
C PRO A 107 -7.32 25.15 -10.16
N GLU A 108 -6.95 25.44 -8.92
CA GLU A 108 -5.79 24.82 -8.25
C GLU A 108 -6.13 23.38 -7.85
N THR A 109 -7.27 23.16 -7.20
CA THR A 109 -7.80 21.83 -6.90
C THR A 109 -8.01 21.03 -8.18
N ALA A 110 -8.61 21.64 -9.21
CA ALA A 110 -8.79 20.97 -10.51
C ALA A 110 -7.44 20.53 -11.13
N ALA A 111 -6.41 21.37 -11.05
CA ALA A 111 -5.07 21.05 -11.54
C ALA A 111 -4.41 19.94 -10.73
N LEU A 112 -4.55 19.95 -9.41
CA LEU A 112 -4.01 18.91 -8.53
C LEU A 112 -4.65 17.54 -8.82
N LEU A 113 -5.99 17.48 -8.90
CA LEU A 113 -6.71 16.25 -9.23
C LEU A 113 -6.32 15.70 -10.60
N LYS A 114 -6.14 16.58 -11.59
CA LYS A 114 -5.61 16.18 -12.91
C LYS A 114 -4.19 15.64 -12.82
N SER A 115 -3.31 16.25 -12.01
CA SER A 115 -1.96 15.73 -11.79
C SER A 115 -1.99 14.30 -11.23
N ILE A 116 -2.85 14.04 -10.23
CA ILE A 116 -2.99 12.69 -9.66
C ILE A 116 -3.52 11.73 -10.74
N SER A 117 -4.47 12.12 -11.58
CA SER A 117 -4.97 11.26 -12.66
C SER A 117 -3.88 10.87 -13.68
N VAL A 118 -2.90 11.74 -13.91
CA VAL A 118 -1.73 11.44 -14.76
C VAL A 118 -0.82 10.40 -14.10
N ASP A 119 -0.68 10.44 -12.77
CA ASP A 119 0.05 9.42 -12.02
C ASP A 119 -0.65 8.05 -12.15
N GLU A 120 -1.98 7.98 -12.09
CA GLU A 120 -2.72 6.72 -12.29
C GLU A 120 -2.52 6.16 -13.71
N GLU A 121 -2.44 7.01 -14.73
CA GLU A 121 -2.06 6.56 -16.08
C GLU A 121 -0.64 5.98 -16.11
N HIS A 122 0.28 6.55 -15.32
CA HIS A 122 1.62 6.01 -15.18
C HIS A 122 1.60 4.65 -14.46
N HIS A 123 0.83 4.51 -13.39
CA HIS A 123 0.64 3.26 -12.66
C HIS A 123 0.06 2.16 -13.57
N ILE A 124 -0.94 2.48 -14.40
CA ILE A 124 -1.50 1.55 -15.40
C ILE A 124 -0.41 1.02 -16.33
N ARG A 125 0.45 1.89 -16.87
CA ARG A 125 1.56 1.47 -17.76
C ARG A 125 2.56 0.57 -17.05
N ILE A 126 2.87 0.84 -15.78
CA ILE A 126 3.74 -0.01 -14.96
C ILE A 126 3.09 -1.40 -14.77
N LEU A 127 1.81 -1.44 -14.43
CA LEU A 127 1.08 -2.70 -14.23
C LEU A 127 0.92 -3.51 -15.51
N GLU A 128 0.72 -2.86 -16.65
CA GLU A 128 0.72 -3.51 -17.97
C GLU A 128 2.06 -4.19 -18.25
N HIS A 129 3.17 -3.50 -18.00
CA HIS A 129 4.50 -4.09 -18.13
C HIS A 129 4.73 -5.26 -17.15
N LEU A 130 4.28 -5.13 -15.89
CA LEU A 130 4.33 -6.22 -14.92
C LEU A 130 3.52 -7.45 -15.37
N SER A 131 2.36 -7.24 -16.01
CA SER A 131 1.53 -8.31 -16.58
C SER A 131 2.25 -9.09 -17.68
N GLU A 132 2.99 -8.39 -18.55
CA GLU A 132 3.82 -9.00 -19.58
C GLU A 132 4.97 -9.83 -18.99
N LEU A 133 5.66 -9.30 -17.99
CA LEU A 133 6.76 -9.99 -17.30
C LEU A 133 6.27 -11.28 -16.64
N VAL A 134 5.16 -11.22 -15.90
CA VAL A 134 4.55 -12.39 -15.26
C VAL A 134 4.07 -13.41 -16.29
N GLY A 135 3.51 -12.96 -17.43
CA GLY A 135 3.11 -13.85 -18.51
C GLY A 135 4.28 -14.51 -19.25
N SER A 136 5.50 -13.96 -19.11
CA SER A 136 6.71 -14.45 -19.77
C SER A 136 7.49 -15.47 -18.93
N ILE A 137 7.23 -15.54 -17.61
CA ILE A 137 7.81 -16.55 -16.72
C ILE A 137 7.07 -17.88 -16.95
N LYS A 138 7.69 -18.76 -17.74
CA LYS A 138 7.26 -20.16 -17.96
C LYS A 138 7.83 -21.10 -16.91
#